data_AF-A0A847K065-F1
#
_entry.id   AF-A0A847K065-F1
#
_cell.length_a   1.000
_cell.length_b   1.000
_cell.length_c   1.000
_cell.angle_alpha   90.00
_cell.angle_beta   90.00
_cell.angle_gamma   90.00
#
_symmetry.space_group_name_H-M   'P 1'
#
loop_
_entity.id
_entity.type
_entity.pdbx_description
1 polymer ?
#
loop_
_entity_poly.entity_id
_entity_poly.type
_entity_poly.pdbx_seq_one_letter_code
_entity_poly.pdbx_strand_id
1 'polypeptide(L)'
;MTQRMLPLYEGKMIHQYDHRWATYVNSEDARDVTDAEKRDPALVSRPRYWVRESLVRDRVEPRTSHSFLTSFRDIARATDERTTIAASLPVVGVGHTAPLLFAAANHEFALAAFNSLVFDYVARQMIGGTHMAYTTLKQLPILEPTSFEGEQLWSKGIELADWVGARVLELMYTAYDMRAFAEDLGDAGEPFVWDPERRFLLRCELDAAFFHLYGVARDDVDYIMETFPIVRGKDVAAYGEYRTKRVILEVFDAMQAAIHTGEPYRTILNPPPGEGPRHPKETSR
;
A
#
# COMPACT_ATOMS: atom_id res chain seq x y z
N MET A 1 18.88 28.03 19.94
CA MET A 1 18.30 27.62 18.64
C MET A 1 17.44 26.40 18.90
N THR A 2 16.14 26.48 18.63
CA THR A 2 15.23 25.34 18.70
C THR A 2 15.53 24.42 17.51
N GLN A 3 15.86 23.15 17.76
CA GLN A 3 16.06 22.15 16.71
C GLN A 3 14.73 21.46 16.42
N ARG A 4 14.34 21.39 15.15
CA ARG A 4 13.15 20.63 14.73
C ARG A 4 13.43 19.14 14.84
N MET A 5 12.50 18.42 15.44
CA MET A 5 12.55 16.97 15.64
C MET A 5 11.46 16.32 14.78
N LEU A 6 11.82 15.24 14.08
CA LEU A 6 10.93 14.39 13.32
C LEU A 6 10.64 13.09 14.08
N PRO A 7 9.47 12.47 13.89
CA PRO A 7 9.16 11.18 14.49
C PRO A 7 10.08 10.09 13.94
N LEU A 8 10.42 9.10 14.78
CA LEU A 8 11.09 7.86 14.36
C LEU A 8 10.05 6.74 14.22
N TYR A 9 9.81 6.33 12.98
CA TYR A 9 8.86 5.26 12.64
C TYR A 9 9.51 3.88 12.78
N GLU A 10 8.75 2.93 13.31
CA GLU A 10 9.11 1.52 13.41
C GLU A 10 8.16 0.69 12.55
N GLY A 11 8.54 -0.53 12.15
CA GLY A 11 7.74 -1.36 11.27
C GLY A 11 6.32 -1.64 11.78
N LYS A 12 6.14 -1.70 13.11
CA LYS A 12 4.81 -1.88 13.72
C LYS A 12 3.88 -0.66 13.59
N MET A 13 4.40 0.50 13.21
CA MET A 13 3.61 1.74 13.05
C MET A 13 2.95 1.84 11.67
N ILE A 14 3.31 0.96 10.74
CA ILE A 14 2.82 0.96 9.36
C ILE A 14 2.08 -0.35 9.05
N HIS A 15 1.16 -0.28 8.10
CA HIS A 15 0.52 -1.44 7.49
C HIS A 15 0.31 -1.20 5.99
N GLN A 16 -0.36 -2.13 5.31
CA GLN A 16 -0.61 -2.04 3.87
C GLN A 16 -1.31 -0.74 3.53
N TYR A 17 -0.63 0.11 2.76
CA TYR A 17 -1.09 1.43 2.39
C TYR A 17 -1.55 2.30 3.57
N ASP A 18 -0.92 2.14 4.73
CA ASP A 18 -1.31 2.84 5.95
C ASP A 18 -0.08 3.23 6.75
N HIS A 19 0.30 4.50 6.66
CA HIS A 19 1.38 5.05 7.47
C HIS A 19 0.98 5.31 8.92
N ARG A 20 -0.32 5.26 9.24
CA ARG A 20 -0.87 5.58 10.56
C ARG A 20 -1.46 4.35 11.26
N TRP A 21 -0.87 3.17 11.03
CA TRP A 21 -1.41 1.92 11.54
C TRP A 21 -1.42 1.86 13.07
N ALA A 22 -0.30 2.23 13.71
CA ALA A 22 -0.19 2.20 15.16
C ALA A 22 0.41 3.48 15.74
N THR A 23 -0.02 3.80 16.96
CA THR A 23 0.38 5.00 17.70
C THR A 23 0.83 4.60 19.11
N TYR A 24 1.90 5.24 19.59
CA TYR A 24 2.36 5.05 20.96
C TYR A 24 1.47 5.80 21.95
N VAL A 25 1.02 5.08 22.99
CA VAL A 25 0.26 5.66 24.11
C VAL A 25 1.22 6.21 25.16
N ASN A 26 2.37 5.55 25.33
CA ASN A 26 3.48 5.95 26.19
C ASN A 26 4.80 5.45 25.56
N SER A 27 5.92 5.49 26.29
CA SER A 27 7.23 5.08 25.77
C SER A 27 7.42 3.56 25.61
N GLU A 28 6.44 2.74 26.00
CA GLU A 28 6.54 1.27 26.03
C GLU A 28 5.43 0.64 25.18
N ASP A 29 4.22 1.15 25.30
CA ASP A 29 3.00 0.60 24.73
C ASP A 29 2.60 1.33 23.44
N ALA A 30 2.43 0.55 22.38
CA ALA A 30 1.78 0.97 21.15
C ALA A 30 0.47 0.22 20.98
N ARG A 31 -0.52 0.88 20.39
CA ARG A 31 -1.79 0.27 19.99
C ARG A 31 -2.10 0.58 18.55
N ASP A 32 -2.94 -0.25 17.94
CA ASP A 32 -3.49 0.04 16.63
C ASP A 32 -4.40 1.28 16.72
N VAL A 33 -4.33 2.11 15.68
CA VAL A 33 -5.23 3.23 15.46
C VAL A 33 -6.52 2.68 14.88
N THR A 34 -7.65 3.04 15.48
CA THR A 34 -8.96 2.57 15.03
C THR A 34 -9.38 3.23 13.71
N ASP A 35 -10.24 2.58 12.94
CA ASP A 35 -10.78 3.16 11.70
C ASP A 35 -11.51 4.49 11.94
N ALA A 36 -12.16 4.64 13.10
CA ALA A 36 -12.82 5.89 13.48
C ALA A 36 -11.82 7.03 13.70
N GLU A 37 -10.67 6.75 14.32
CA GLU A 37 -9.60 7.73 14.48
C GLU A 37 -8.96 8.11 13.14
N LYS A 38 -8.78 7.14 12.22
CA LYS A 38 -8.20 7.39 10.89
C LYS A 38 -9.04 8.28 9.98
N ARG A 39 -10.34 8.46 10.31
CA ARG A 39 -11.20 9.45 9.64
C ARG A 39 -10.84 10.89 9.97
N ASP A 40 -9.98 11.15 10.95
CA ASP A 40 -9.39 12.47 11.14
C ASP A 40 -8.16 12.63 10.23
N PRO A 41 -8.20 13.52 9.22
CA PRO A 41 -7.07 13.72 8.31
C PRO A 41 -5.89 14.44 8.99
N ALA A 42 -6.10 15.04 10.17
CA ALA A 42 -5.04 15.67 10.96
C ALA A 42 -4.37 14.70 11.96
N LEU A 43 -4.91 13.49 12.13
CA LEU A 43 -4.31 12.49 13.00
C LEU A 43 -2.92 12.10 12.47
N VAL A 44 -1.93 12.12 13.35
CA VAL A 44 -0.57 11.62 13.10
C VAL A 44 -0.21 10.56 14.13
N SER A 45 0.54 9.54 13.73
CA SER A 45 1.03 8.50 14.64
C SER A 45 2.06 9.09 15.60
N ARG A 46 1.84 8.88 16.91
CA ARG A 46 2.80 9.30 17.93
C ARG A 46 3.97 8.30 17.95
N PRO A 47 5.22 8.76 17.77
CA PRO A 47 6.37 7.88 17.81
C PRO A 47 6.83 7.65 19.26
N ARG A 48 7.63 6.61 19.47
CA ARG A 48 8.39 6.43 20.72
C ARG A 48 9.61 7.33 20.81
N TYR A 49 10.25 7.57 19.67
CA TYR A 49 11.50 8.32 19.58
C TYR A 49 11.41 9.44 18.56
N TRP A 50 12.31 10.41 18.73
CA TRP A 50 12.40 11.58 17.88
C TRP A 50 13.83 11.77 17.42
N VAL A 51 14.02 12.18 16.17
CA VAL A 51 15.34 12.40 15.56
C VAL A 51 15.41 13.81 15.01
N ARG A 52 16.57 14.47 15.08
CA ARG A 52 16.75 15.80 14.50
C ARG A 52 16.46 15.78 13.00
N GLU A 53 15.70 16.76 12.52
CA GLU A 53 15.34 16.88 11.09
C GLU A 53 16.60 16.91 10.19
N SER A 54 17.64 17.64 10.58
CA SER A 54 18.87 17.73 9.80
C SER A 54 19.51 16.36 9.55
N LEU A 55 19.52 15.47 10.55
CA LEU A 55 20.09 14.13 10.43
C LEU A 55 19.30 13.21 9.50
N VAL A 56 17.99 13.46 9.36
CA VAL A 56 17.12 12.74 8.43
C VAL A 56 17.38 13.26 7.02
N ARG A 57 17.34 14.60 6.83
CA ARG A 57 17.58 15.26 5.55
C ARG A 57 18.94 14.88 4.94
N ASP A 58 20.01 15.00 5.72
CA ASP A 58 21.37 14.67 5.29
C ASP A 58 21.51 13.22 4.76
N ARG A 59 20.66 12.30 5.23
CA ARG A 59 20.67 10.88 4.81
C ARG A 59 19.71 10.57 3.67
N VAL A 60 18.58 11.27 3.60
CA VAL A 60 17.49 11.00 2.65
C VAL A 60 17.68 11.74 1.34
N GLU A 61 18.04 13.03 1.38
CA GLU A 61 18.13 13.88 0.18
C GLU A 61 19.11 13.33 -0.87
N PRO A 62 20.24 12.68 -0.53
CA PRO A 62 21.11 12.04 -1.52
C PRO A 62 20.55 10.76 -2.16
N ARG A 63 19.43 10.22 -1.66
CA ARG A 63 18.88 8.90 -2.05
C ARG A 63 17.62 9.00 -2.91
N THR A 64 16.88 10.09 -2.82
CA THR A 64 15.63 10.28 -3.55
C THR A 64 15.32 11.77 -3.72
N SER A 65 14.69 12.12 -4.84
CA SER A 65 14.13 13.45 -5.10
C SER A 65 12.71 13.61 -4.58
N HIS A 66 12.05 12.54 -4.14
CA HIS A 66 10.68 12.59 -3.64
C HIS A 66 10.61 13.27 -2.28
N SER A 67 9.50 13.99 -2.05
CA SER A 67 9.19 14.64 -0.76
C SER A 67 8.42 13.72 0.19
N PHE A 68 8.53 12.41 -0.01
CA PHE A 68 8.00 11.34 0.82
C PHE A 68 8.99 10.16 0.78
N LEU A 69 8.75 9.14 1.61
CA LEU A 69 9.53 7.91 1.66
C LEU A 69 8.65 6.71 1.36
N THR A 70 9.23 5.60 0.92
CA THR A 70 8.52 4.31 0.84
C THR A 70 9.20 3.33 1.78
N SER A 71 8.41 2.69 2.64
CA SER A 71 8.91 1.74 3.62
C SER A 71 8.13 0.44 3.57
N PHE A 72 8.78 -0.64 3.99
CA PHE A 72 8.15 -1.93 4.21
C PHE A 72 8.45 -2.46 5.61
N ARG A 73 7.69 -3.45 6.06
CA ARG A 73 7.94 -4.11 7.35
C ARG A 73 8.99 -5.19 7.20
N ASP A 74 10.06 -5.08 7.97
CA ASP A 74 11.08 -6.14 8.05
C ASP A 74 10.52 -7.38 8.78
N ILE A 75 9.75 -7.19 9.84
CA ILE A 75 9.21 -8.31 10.61
C ILE A 75 8.03 -8.94 9.86
N ALA A 76 8.22 -10.19 9.41
CA ALA A 76 7.24 -11.02 8.70
C ALA A 76 7.09 -12.38 9.40
N ARG A 77 6.25 -12.45 10.43
CA ARG A 77 6.07 -13.68 11.23
C ARG A 77 5.12 -14.63 10.53
N ALA A 78 5.24 -15.93 10.81
CA ALA A 78 4.32 -16.94 10.29
C ALA A 78 2.86 -16.75 10.75
N THR A 79 2.63 -15.99 11.82
CA THR A 79 1.31 -15.62 12.33
C THR A 79 0.76 -14.32 11.74
N ASP A 80 1.53 -13.62 10.91
CA ASP A 80 1.06 -12.41 10.25
C ASP A 80 0.22 -12.77 9.01
N GLU A 81 -0.85 -12.01 8.79
CA GLU A 81 -1.74 -12.24 7.65
C GLU A 81 -1.07 -12.03 6.30
N ARG A 82 -0.04 -11.17 6.26
CA ARG A 82 0.68 -10.70 5.09
C ARG A 82 2.18 -10.74 5.40
N THR A 83 2.98 -11.18 4.43
CA THR A 83 4.44 -11.24 4.56
C THR A 83 5.06 -9.96 4.01
N THR A 84 4.50 -9.41 2.94
CA THR A 84 4.93 -8.14 2.34
C THR A 84 3.92 -7.06 2.70
N ILE A 85 4.38 -6.07 3.46
CA ILE A 85 3.56 -4.96 3.95
C ILE A 85 4.35 -3.68 3.72
N ALA A 86 3.82 -2.79 2.90
CA ALA A 86 4.47 -1.52 2.57
C ALA A 86 3.51 -0.34 2.59
N ALA A 87 4.06 0.84 2.89
CA ALA A 87 3.38 2.12 2.86
C ALA A 87 4.35 3.23 2.46
N SER A 88 3.84 4.27 1.81
CA SER A 88 4.55 5.54 1.72
C SER A 88 4.39 6.34 3.03
N LEU A 89 5.39 7.13 3.37
CA LEU A 89 5.51 7.89 4.62
C LEU A 89 5.82 9.36 4.30
N PRO A 90 5.45 10.31 5.17
CA PRO A 90 6.08 11.63 5.13
C PRO A 90 7.60 11.50 5.34
N VAL A 91 8.37 12.55 5.04
CA VAL A 91 9.80 12.56 5.39
C VAL A 91 9.97 12.52 6.91
N VAL A 92 10.32 11.34 7.42
CA VAL A 92 10.48 11.03 8.85
C VAL A 92 11.74 10.22 9.09
N GLY A 93 12.16 10.09 10.35
CA GLY A 93 13.16 9.09 10.70
C GLY A 93 12.54 7.70 10.62
N VAL A 94 13.31 6.68 10.20
CA VAL A 94 12.87 5.28 10.28
C VAL A 94 13.88 4.41 11.02
N GLY A 95 13.37 3.46 11.80
CA GLY A 95 14.15 2.41 12.44
C GLY A 95 14.41 1.22 11.51
N HIS A 96 15.30 0.32 11.92
CA HIS A 96 15.68 -0.85 11.13
C HIS A 96 14.52 -1.81 10.81
N THR A 97 13.44 -1.78 11.57
CA THR A 97 12.24 -2.62 11.33
C THR A 97 11.29 -2.06 10.27
N ALA A 98 11.54 -0.82 9.82
CA ALA A 98 10.84 -0.14 8.73
C ALA A 98 11.86 0.26 7.63
N PRO A 99 12.51 -0.69 6.93
CA PRO A 99 13.52 -0.33 5.95
C PRO A 99 12.92 0.49 4.80
N LEU A 100 13.76 1.27 4.13
CA LEU A 100 13.34 2.12 3.01
C LEU A 100 13.59 1.46 1.66
N LEU A 101 12.70 1.75 0.73
CA LEU A 101 12.79 1.49 -0.70
C LEU A 101 12.92 2.83 -1.42
N PHE A 102 13.91 2.95 -2.28
CA PHE A 102 14.09 4.12 -3.14
C PHE A 102 13.87 3.68 -4.59
N ALA A 103 12.69 3.95 -5.11
CA ALA A 103 12.39 3.78 -6.53
C ALA A 103 12.81 5.06 -7.28
N ALA A 104 13.37 4.90 -8.48
CA ALA A 104 13.78 6.03 -9.31
C ALA A 104 12.59 6.63 -10.10
N ALA A 105 11.56 5.84 -10.34
CA ALA A 105 10.32 6.21 -11.01
C ALA A 105 9.19 5.27 -10.56
N ASN A 106 7.95 5.69 -10.80
CA ASN A 106 6.72 4.93 -10.60
C ASN A 106 6.62 4.24 -9.23
N HIS A 107 6.75 5.05 -8.18
CA HIS A 107 6.80 4.57 -6.79
C HIS A 107 5.50 3.84 -6.38
N GLU A 108 4.37 4.28 -6.93
CA GLU A 108 3.04 3.72 -6.76
C GLU A 108 2.96 2.28 -7.25
N PHE A 109 3.70 1.93 -8.32
CA PHE A 109 3.80 0.55 -8.79
C PHE A 109 4.59 -0.31 -7.84
N ALA A 110 5.77 0.16 -7.40
CA ALA A 110 6.58 -0.59 -6.46
C ALA A 110 5.79 -0.86 -5.16
N LEU A 111 5.05 0.15 -4.71
CA LEU A 111 4.17 0.04 -3.54
C LEU A 111 3.01 -0.94 -3.77
N ALA A 112 2.38 -0.90 -4.95
CA ALA A 112 1.29 -1.80 -5.28
C ALA A 112 1.76 -3.26 -5.44
N ALA A 113 2.88 -3.47 -6.13
CA ALA A 113 3.52 -4.77 -6.29
C ALA A 113 3.85 -5.38 -4.93
N PHE A 114 4.48 -4.61 -4.04
CA PHE A 114 4.83 -5.07 -2.70
C PHE A 114 3.61 -5.52 -1.89
N ASN A 115 2.48 -4.83 -2.03
CA ASN A 115 1.27 -5.16 -1.30
C ASN A 115 0.37 -6.16 -2.04
N SER A 116 0.75 -6.66 -3.21
CA SER A 116 -0.02 -7.66 -3.96
C SER A 116 0.12 -9.07 -3.38
N LEU A 117 -0.93 -9.87 -3.44
CA LEU A 117 -0.94 -11.24 -2.95
C LEU A 117 -0.05 -12.17 -3.78
N VAL A 118 0.08 -11.94 -5.09
CA VAL A 118 1.01 -12.69 -5.94
C VAL A 118 2.46 -12.50 -5.50
N PHE A 119 2.87 -11.26 -5.18
CA PHE A 119 4.21 -10.98 -4.67
C PHE A 119 4.41 -11.54 -3.25
N ASP A 120 3.40 -11.40 -2.38
CA ASP A 120 3.40 -11.94 -1.02
C ASP A 120 3.55 -13.48 -1.03
N TYR A 121 2.88 -14.17 -1.95
CA TYR A 121 2.97 -15.62 -2.14
C TYR A 121 4.40 -16.08 -2.46
N VAL A 122 5.10 -15.37 -3.35
CA VAL A 122 6.51 -15.68 -3.66
C VAL A 122 7.41 -15.34 -2.47
N ALA A 123 7.20 -14.19 -1.84
CA ALA A 123 8.01 -13.76 -0.70
C ALA A 123 7.95 -14.75 0.47
N ARG A 124 6.77 -15.30 0.76
CA ARG A 124 6.57 -16.35 1.78
C ARG A 124 7.44 -17.58 1.59
N GLN A 125 7.65 -17.99 0.35
CA GLN A 125 8.42 -19.19 0.02
C GLN A 125 9.92 -18.95 0.16
N MET A 126 10.36 -17.70 0.00
CA MET A 126 11.78 -17.31 0.06
C MET A 126 12.23 -16.91 1.47
N ILE A 127 11.29 -16.55 2.35
CA ILE A 127 11.58 -16.14 3.72
C ILE A 127 11.61 -17.37 4.64
N GLY A 128 12.81 -17.78 5.05
CA GLY A 128 13.02 -18.88 6.00
C GLY A 128 12.96 -18.47 7.48
N GLY A 129 12.83 -17.18 7.79
CA GLY A 129 12.82 -16.64 9.15
C GLY A 129 11.70 -15.62 9.37
N THR A 130 11.88 -14.69 10.32
CA THR A 130 10.89 -13.64 10.61
C THR A 130 11.28 -12.28 10.05
N HIS A 131 12.32 -12.20 9.24
CA HIS A 131 12.91 -10.96 8.74
C HIS A 131 12.94 -10.93 7.21
N MET A 132 12.40 -9.87 6.63
CA MET A 132 12.51 -9.51 5.22
C MET A 132 13.74 -8.64 5.02
N ALA A 133 14.92 -9.25 5.17
CA ALA A 133 16.17 -8.54 4.95
C ALA A 133 16.32 -8.07 3.49
N TYR A 134 17.06 -6.98 3.28
CA TYR A 134 17.36 -6.46 1.94
C TYR A 134 17.97 -7.50 0.99
N THR A 135 18.71 -8.48 1.53
CA THR A 135 19.30 -9.57 0.73
C THR A 135 18.25 -10.50 0.14
N THR A 136 17.19 -10.82 0.89
CA THR A 136 16.04 -11.59 0.40
C THR A 136 15.23 -10.73 -0.57
N LEU A 137 14.99 -9.47 -0.20
CA LEU A 137 14.22 -8.53 -1.00
C LEU A 137 14.75 -8.37 -2.43
N LYS A 138 16.08 -8.26 -2.58
CA LYS A 138 16.77 -8.13 -3.87
C LYS A 138 16.67 -9.37 -4.77
N GLN A 139 16.14 -10.48 -4.26
CA GLN A 139 15.93 -11.72 -5.02
C GLN A 139 14.46 -11.96 -5.36
N LEU A 140 13.54 -11.13 -4.85
CA LEU A 140 12.11 -11.28 -5.13
C LEU A 140 11.79 -10.80 -6.54
N PRO A 141 10.90 -11.50 -7.27
CA PRO A 141 10.52 -11.11 -8.62
C PRO A 141 9.58 -9.90 -8.52
N ILE A 142 10.10 -8.72 -8.82
CA ILE A 142 9.32 -7.51 -9.01
C ILE A 142 9.25 -7.22 -10.52
N LEU A 143 8.08 -6.79 -10.99
CA LEU A 143 7.91 -6.38 -12.38
C LEU A 143 8.87 -5.23 -12.73
N GLU A 144 9.43 -5.25 -13.93
CA GLU A 144 10.28 -4.16 -14.40
C GLU A 144 9.46 -2.88 -14.58
N PRO A 145 10.03 -1.68 -14.38
CA PRO A 145 9.30 -0.43 -14.56
C PRO A 145 8.64 -0.29 -15.94
N THR A 146 9.27 -0.82 -16.98
CA THR A 146 8.78 -0.84 -18.37
C THR A 146 7.56 -1.75 -18.56
N SER A 147 7.31 -2.70 -17.66
CA SER A 147 6.10 -3.55 -17.67
C SER A 147 4.83 -2.74 -17.42
N PHE A 148 4.97 -1.48 -17.02
CA PHE A 148 3.87 -0.57 -16.75
C PHE A 148 3.69 0.53 -17.81
N GLU A 149 4.48 0.50 -18.89
CA GLU A 149 4.31 1.40 -20.01
C GLU A 149 3.19 0.91 -20.94
N GLY A 150 2.28 1.81 -21.30
CA GLY A 150 1.22 1.55 -22.25
C GLY A 150 -0.15 1.26 -21.63
N GLU A 151 -1.11 1.03 -22.52
CA GLU A 151 -2.49 0.71 -22.16
C GLU A 151 -2.61 -0.66 -21.49
N GLN A 152 -3.59 -0.76 -20.60
CA GLN A 152 -3.91 -2.00 -19.91
C GLN A 152 -4.54 -3.04 -20.82
N LEU A 153 -4.25 -4.31 -20.57
CA LEU A 153 -4.92 -5.42 -21.23
C LEU A 153 -6.45 -5.37 -21.04
N TRP A 154 -6.89 -4.97 -19.85
CA TRP A 154 -8.31 -4.93 -19.47
C TRP A 154 -8.94 -3.54 -19.54
N SER A 155 -8.20 -2.47 -19.82
CA SER A 155 -8.75 -1.10 -19.86
C SER A 155 -8.19 -0.35 -21.07
N LYS A 156 -9.06 -0.06 -22.05
CA LYS A 156 -8.68 0.72 -23.23
C LYS A 156 -8.60 2.21 -22.92
N GLY A 157 -7.58 2.87 -23.45
CA GLY A 157 -7.42 4.32 -23.36
C GLY A 157 -7.07 4.86 -21.97
N ILE A 158 -6.60 4.00 -21.06
CA ILE A 158 -6.04 4.40 -19.76
C ILE A 158 -4.67 3.75 -19.63
N GLU A 159 -3.64 4.55 -19.39
CA GLU A 159 -2.29 4.07 -19.10
C GLU A 159 -2.28 3.26 -17.80
N LEU A 160 -1.47 2.21 -17.75
CA LEU A 160 -1.35 1.37 -16.56
C LEU A 160 -0.87 2.18 -15.34
N ALA A 161 -0.04 3.20 -15.56
CA ALA A 161 0.30 4.26 -14.61
C ALA A 161 -0.89 4.91 -13.95
N ASP A 162 -1.76 5.51 -14.74
CA ASP A 162 -2.91 6.24 -14.21
C ASP A 162 -3.88 5.30 -13.49
N TRP A 163 -4.04 4.08 -14.00
CA TRP A 163 -4.95 3.08 -13.43
C TRP A 163 -4.50 2.62 -12.03
N VAL A 164 -3.21 2.30 -11.85
CA VAL A 164 -2.67 1.93 -10.53
C VAL A 164 -2.53 3.15 -9.64
N GLY A 165 -2.04 4.26 -10.20
CA GLY A 165 -1.86 5.54 -9.51
C GLY A 165 -3.13 6.01 -8.84
N ALA A 166 -4.28 6.01 -9.53
CA ALA A 166 -5.57 6.41 -8.94
C ALA A 166 -5.96 5.59 -7.70
N ARG A 167 -5.69 4.28 -7.72
CA ARG A 167 -6.02 3.36 -6.61
C ARG A 167 -5.05 3.52 -5.44
N VAL A 168 -3.76 3.60 -5.74
CA VAL A 168 -2.71 3.77 -4.72
C VAL A 168 -2.80 5.15 -4.07
N LEU A 169 -3.06 6.19 -4.86
CA LEU A 169 -3.32 7.55 -4.39
C LEU A 169 -4.43 7.55 -3.34
N GLU A 170 -5.57 6.93 -3.66
CA GLU A 170 -6.71 6.88 -2.76
C GLU A 170 -6.46 6.02 -1.50
N LEU A 171 -5.69 4.94 -1.64
CA LEU A 171 -5.28 4.12 -0.50
C LEU A 171 -4.28 4.87 0.42
N MET A 172 -3.39 5.70 -0.12
CA MET A 172 -2.33 6.34 0.68
C MET A 172 -2.72 7.72 1.22
N TYR A 173 -3.37 8.57 0.40
CA TYR A 173 -3.60 9.97 0.74
C TYR A 173 -4.85 10.16 1.60
N THR A 174 -4.79 9.69 2.84
CA THR A 174 -5.89 9.79 3.84
C THR A 174 -5.61 10.80 4.96
N ALA A 175 -4.49 11.51 4.88
CA ALA A 175 -4.01 12.45 5.90
C ALA A 175 -3.25 13.62 5.28
N TYR A 176 -3.26 14.77 5.95
CA TYR A 176 -2.59 15.98 5.47
C TYR A 176 -1.07 15.85 5.39
N ASP A 177 -0.46 15.04 6.26
CA ASP A 177 0.99 14.79 6.24
C ASP A 177 1.46 13.99 5.01
N MET A 178 0.53 13.41 4.25
CA MET A 178 0.79 12.72 2.98
C MET A 178 0.52 13.59 1.74
N ARG A 179 0.30 14.91 1.90
CA ARG A 179 0.07 15.81 0.76
C ARG A 179 1.18 15.77 -0.28
N ALA A 180 2.45 15.71 0.15
CA ALA A 180 3.60 15.65 -0.74
C ALA A 180 3.62 14.38 -1.62
N PHE A 181 3.05 13.27 -1.14
CA PHE A 181 2.87 12.05 -1.92
C PHE A 181 1.78 12.22 -2.99
N ALA A 182 0.66 12.87 -2.63
CA ALA A 182 -0.42 13.14 -3.57
C ALA A 182 0.02 14.10 -4.68
N GLU A 183 0.76 15.14 -4.33
CA GLU A 183 1.30 16.13 -5.28
C GLU A 183 2.29 15.49 -6.27
N ASP A 184 3.09 14.51 -5.85
CA ASP A 184 4.00 13.74 -6.72
C ASP A 184 3.23 12.91 -7.77
N LEU A 185 2.03 12.46 -7.43
CA LEU A 185 1.08 11.80 -8.35
C LEU A 185 0.17 12.78 -9.09
N GLY A 186 0.43 14.08 -9.01
CA GLY A 186 -0.34 15.12 -9.71
C GLY A 186 -1.70 15.47 -9.07
N ASP A 187 -1.95 15.03 -7.83
CA ASP A 187 -3.19 15.32 -7.10
C ASP A 187 -3.01 16.49 -6.13
N ALA A 188 -3.75 17.57 -6.38
CA ALA A 188 -3.81 18.75 -5.52
C ALA A 188 -5.06 18.76 -4.61
N GLY A 189 -5.75 17.63 -4.48
CA GLY A 189 -6.99 17.51 -3.73
C GLY A 189 -6.79 17.50 -2.21
N GLU A 190 -7.89 17.44 -1.49
CA GLU A 190 -7.86 17.11 -0.05
C GLU A 190 -7.73 15.61 0.16
N PRO A 191 -7.25 15.16 1.33
CA PRO A 191 -7.15 13.74 1.62
C PRO A 191 -8.50 13.01 1.47
N PHE A 192 -8.43 11.76 1.01
CA PHE A 192 -9.58 10.87 0.96
C PHE A 192 -10.03 10.50 2.36
N VAL A 193 -11.35 10.30 2.52
CA VAL A 193 -11.93 9.82 3.77
C VAL A 193 -11.54 8.36 3.98
N TRP A 194 -11.07 8.03 5.19
CA TRP A 194 -10.79 6.64 5.56
C TRP A 194 -12.09 5.80 5.58
N ASP A 195 -12.20 4.90 4.61
CA ASP A 195 -13.32 3.97 4.46
C ASP A 195 -12.80 2.52 4.31
N PRO A 196 -12.96 1.66 5.34
CA PRO A 196 -12.47 0.28 5.31
C PRO A 196 -13.01 -0.55 4.15
N GLU A 197 -14.29 -0.36 3.79
CA GLU A 197 -14.94 -1.14 2.74
C GLU A 197 -14.42 -0.72 1.37
N ARG A 198 -14.31 0.59 1.13
CA ARG A 198 -13.75 1.10 -0.13
C ARG A 198 -12.29 0.70 -0.31
N ARG A 199 -11.48 0.78 0.77
CA ARG A 199 -10.08 0.33 0.77
C ARG A 199 -9.95 -1.18 0.49
N PHE A 200 -10.89 -1.99 0.99
CA PHE A 200 -10.94 -3.42 0.67
C PHE A 200 -11.13 -3.64 -0.84
N LEU A 201 -12.09 -2.96 -1.46
CA LEU A 201 -12.35 -3.09 -2.91
C LEU A 201 -11.17 -2.59 -3.77
N LEU A 202 -10.56 -1.45 -3.40
CA LEU A 202 -9.37 -0.93 -4.09
C LEU A 202 -8.22 -1.95 -4.07
N ARG A 203 -7.96 -2.58 -2.92
CA ARG A 203 -6.94 -3.62 -2.80
C ARG A 203 -7.30 -4.86 -3.62
N CYS A 204 -8.55 -5.31 -3.61
CA CYS A 204 -8.97 -6.45 -4.42
C CYS A 204 -8.80 -6.21 -5.92
N GLU A 205 -9.11 -4.99 -6.41
CA GLU A 205 -8.85 -4.65 -7.81
C GLU A 205 -7.36 -4.63 -8.14
N LEU A 206 -6.52 -4.10 -7.24
CA LEU A 206 -5.07 -4.16 -7.40
C LEU A 206 -4.57 -5.61 -7.41
N ASP A 207 -5.00 -6.44 -6.46
CA ASP A 207 -4.59 -7.85 -6.40
C ASP A 207 -4.95 -8.60 -7.70
N ALA A 208 -6.18 -8.45 -8.19
CA ALA A 208 -6.62 -9.04 -9.46
C ALA A 208 -5.80 -8.55 -10.67
N ALA A 209 -5.55 -7.24 -10.76
CA ALA A 209 -4.71 -6.67 -11.80
C ALA A 209 -3.28 -7.23 -11.73
N PHE A 210 -2.70 -7.31 -10.55
CA PHE A 210 -1.35 -7.84 -10.37
C PHE A 210 -1.25 -9.33 -10.70
N PHE A 211 -2.29 -10.16 -10.46
CA PHE A 211 -2.30 -11.53 -10.98
C PHE A 211 -2.20 -11.58 -12.52
N HIS A 212 -2.92 -10.71 -13.23
CA HIS A 212 -2.80 -10.57 -14.69
C HIS A 212 -1.41 -10.10 -15.12
N LEU A 213 -0.85 -9.08 -14.46
CA LEU A 213 0.47 -8.54 -14.79
C LEU A 213 1.61 -9.55 -14.58
N TYR A 214 1.49 -10.42 -13.57
CA TYR A 214 2.44 -11.52 -13.35
C TYR A 214 2.15 -12.75 -14.23
N GLY A 215 1.11 -12.72 -15.08
CA GLY A 215 0.78 -13.82 -15.99
C GLY A 215 0.27 -15.08 -15.30
N VAL A 216 -0.38 -14.94 -14.13
CA VAL A 216 -0.88 -16.07 -13.35
C VAL A 216 -2.22 -16.54 -13.92
N ALA A 217 -2.32 -17.84 -14.25
CA ALA A 217 -3.55 -18.42 -14.77
C ALA A 217 -4.64 -18.48 -13.69
N ARG A 218 -5.91 -18.42 -14.12
CA ARG A 218 -7.07 -18.35 -13.21
C ARG A 218 -7.11 -19.45 -12.13
N ASP A 219 -6.75 -20.68 -12.46
CA ASP A 219 -6.72 -21.80 -11.52
C ASP A 219 -5.55 -21.66 -10.52
N ASP A 220 -4.43 -21.10 -10.96
CA ASP A 220 -3.29 -20.80 -10.08
C ASP A 220 -3.60 -19.62 -9.15
N VAL A 221 -4.39 -18.63 -9.60
CA VAL A 221 -4.90 -17.58 -8.70
C VAL A 221 -5.75 -18.20 -7.59
N ASP A 222 -6.66 -19.11 -7.95
CA ASP A 222 -7.51 -19.81 -6.98
C ASP A 222 -6.68 -20.57 -5.93
N TYR A 223 -5.65 -21.29 -6.39
CA TYR A 223 -4.70 -22.01 -5.56
C TYR A 223 -3.89 -21.07 -4.65
N ILE A 224 -3.30 -20.01 -5.21
CA ILE A 224 -2.50 -19.03 -4.45
C ILE A 224 -3.35 -18.46 -3.31
N MET A 225 -4.60 -18.10 -3.58
CA MET A 225 -5.50 -17.59 -2.55
C MET A 225 -5.73 -18.59 -1.41
N GLU A 226 -5.75 -19.90 -1.66
CA GLU A 226 -5.88 -20.91 -0.59
C GLU A 226 -4.65 -20.99 0.32
N THR A 227 -3.50 -20.43 -0.09
CA THR A 227 -2.27 -20.42 0.71
C THR A 227 -2.21 -19.33 1.79
N PHE A 228 -3.27 -18.53 1.94
CA PHE A 228 -3.40 -17.46 2.93
C PHE A 228 -4.42 -17.80 4.04
N PRO A 229 -4.15 -18.79 4.91
CA PRO A 229 -5.12 -19.29 5.89
C PRO A 229 -5.54 -18.26 6.93
N ILE A 230 -4.67 -17.31 7.27
CA ILE A 230 -4.99 -16.24 8.23
C ILE A 230 -5.96 -15.22 7.62
N VAL A 231 -5.75 -14.84 6.36
CA VAL A 231 -6.68 -13.96 5.64
C VAL A 231 -8.04 -14.65 5.53
N ARG A 232 -8.06 -15.93 5.12
CA ARG A 232 -9.27 -16.75 5.09
C ARG A 232 -9.96 -16.82 6.44
N GLY A 233 -9.22 -17.10 7.50
CA GLY A 233 -9.77 -17.22 8.86
C GLY A 233 -10.42 -15.93 9.34
N LYS A 234 -9.79 -14.78 9.08
CA LYS A 234 -10.35 -13.45 9.40
C LYS A 234 -11.62 -13.17 8.61
N ASP A 235 -11.63 -13.44 7.30
CA ASP A 235 -12.80 -13.23 6.45
C ASP A 235 -13.97 -14.12 6.86
N VAL A 236 -13.73 -15.42 7.11
CA VAL A 236 -14.79 -16.34 7.54
C VAL A 236 -15.36 -15.93 8.89
N ALA A 237 -14.51 -15.48 9.83
CA ALA A 237 -14.97 -14.98 11.12
C ALA A 237 -15.81 -13.69 11.00
N ALA A 238 -15.47 -12.80 10.08
CA ALA A 238 -16.14 -11.51 9.91
C ALA A 238 -17.38 -11.56 9.00
N TYR A 239 -17.36 -12.40 7.96
CA TYR A 239 -18.32 -12.39 6.85
C TYR A 239 -18.96 -13.75 6.56
N GLY A 240 -18.50 -14.83 7.20
CA GLY A 240 -19.02 -16.19 6.97
C GLY A 240 -18.52 -16.85 5.67
N GLU A 241 -17.69 -16.16 4.88
CA GLU A 241 -17.12 -16.66 3.63
C GLU A 241 -15.67 -16.17 3.45
N TYR A 242 -14.92 -16.77 2.52
CA TYR A 242 -13.61 -16.23 2.13
C TYR A 242 -13.78 -15.05 1.16
N ARG A 243 -14.29 -13.94 1.70
CA ARG A 243 -14.72 -12.75 0.96
C ARG A 243 -13.62 -12.18 0.04
N THR A 244 -12.39 -12.05 0.54
CA THR A 244 -11.24 -11.55 -0.23
C THR A 244 -10.99 -12.39 -1.47
N LYS A 245 -10.96 -13.72 -1.33
CA LYS A 245 -10.81 -14.64 -2.47
C LYS A 245 -11.96 -14.47 -3.45
N ARG A 246 -13.21 -14.51 -2.98
CA ARG A 246 -14.38 -14.35 -3.87
C ARG A 246 -14.30 -13.07 -4.70
N VAL A 247 -14.07 -11.92 -4.06
CA VAL A 247 -14.05 -10.62 -4.75
C VAL A 247 -12.86 -10.50 -5.71
N ILE A 248 -11.66 -10.96 -5.32
CA ILE A 248 -10.50 -10.95 -6.23
C ILE A 248 -10.76 -11.80 -7.46
N LEU A 249 -11.34 -12.99 -7.29
CA LEU A 249 -11.67 -13.87 -8.41
C LEU A 249 -12.73 -13.29 -9.34
N GLU A 250 -13.78 -12.67 -8.78
CA GLU A 250 -14.80 -11.96 -9.58
C GLU A 250 -14.20 -10.81 -10.40
N VAL A 251 -13.32 -10.01 -9.80
CA VAL A 251 -12.63 -8.93 -10.51
C VAL A 251 -11.66 -9.48 -11.56
N PHE A 252 -10.90 -10.53 -11.22
CA PHE A 252 -10.00 -11.18 -12.15
C PHE A 252 -10.75 -11.70 -13.38
N ASP A 253 -11.90 -12.36 -13.17
CA ASP A 253 -12.74 -12.90 -14.23
C ASP A 253 -13.35 -11.78 -15.09
N ALA A 254 -13.77 -10.67 -14.48
CA ALA A 254 -14.25 -9.49 -15.20
C ALA A 254 -13.15 -8.83 -16.05
N MET A 255 -11.92 -8.72 -15.53
CA MET A 255 -10.76 -8.26 -16.29
C MET A 255 -10.42 -9.23 -17.43
N GLN A 256 -10.46 -10.54 -17.18
CA GLN A 256 -10.20 -11.55 -18.21
C GLN A 256 -11.24 -11.49 -19.35
N ALA A 257 -12.50 -11.23 -19.03
CA ALA A 257 -13.58 -11.03 -20.00
C ALA A 257 -13.36 -9.74 -20.81
N ALA A 258 -12.91 -8.67 -20.18
CA ALA A 258 -12.55 -7.43 -20.87
C ALA A 258 -11.41 -7.64 -21.88
N ILE A 259 -10.38 -8.40 -21.48
CA ILE A 259 -9.26 -8.79 -22.36
C ILE A 259 -9.75 -9.57 -23.58
N HIS A 260 -10.65 -10.55 -23.38
CA HIS A 260 -11.16 -11.40 -24.47
C HIS A 260 -12.09 -10.67 -25.43
N THR A 261 -12.99 -9.84 -24.90
CA THR A 261 -14.02 -9.17 -25.71
C THR A 261 -13.52 -7.84 -26.30
N GLY A 262 -12.49 -7.25 -25.70
CA GLY A 262 -12.05 -5.89 -26.00
C GLY A 262 -12.97 -4.81 -25.44
N GLU A 263 -14.02 -5.14 -24.69
CA GLU A 263 -14.81 -4.17 -23.93
C GLU A 263 -14.07 -3.80 -22.65
N PRO A 264 -13.85 -2.51 -22.32
CA PRO A 264 -13.09 -2.13 -21.13
C PRO A 264 -13.72 -2.64 -19.82
N TYR A 265 -12.88 -3.16 -18.93
CA TYR A 265 -13.24 -3.50 -17.55
C TYR A 265 -13.84 -2.27 -16.86
N ARG A 266 -14.97 -2.47 -16.20
CA ARG A 266 -15.62 -1.45 -15.38
C ARG A 266 -15.32 -1.73 -13.93
N THR A 267 -14.76 -0.72 -13.26
CA THR A 267 -14.45 -0.83 -11.84
C THR A 267 -15.68 -1.17 -11.00
N ILE A 268 -15.47 -1.98 -9.96
CA ILE A 268 -16.51 -2.29 -8.97
C ILE A 268 -16.76 -1.13 -7.99
N LEU A 269 -15.97 -0.05 -8.08
CA LEU A 269 -16.07 1.11 -7.21
C LEU A 269 -16.93 2.21 -7.81
N ASN A 270 -17.80 2.78 -6.97
CA ASN A 270 -18.56 3.98 -7.28
C ASN A 270 -18.45 4.97 -6.10
N PRO A 271 -17.94 6.20 -6.28
CA PRO A 271 -17.33 6.73 -7.51
C PRO A 271 -16.06 5.95 -7.92
N PRO A 272 -15.54 6.12 -9.16
CA PRO A 272 -14.31 5.46 -9.61
C PRO A 272 -13.11 5.72 -8.69
N PRO A 273 -12.05 4.90 -8.73
CA PRO A 273 -10.82 5.15 -7.98
C PRO A 273 -10.22 6.52 -8.29
N GLY A 274 -9.70 7.20 -7.28
CA GLY A 274 -9.18 8.58 -7.40
C GLY A 274 -10.27 9.66 -7.26
N GLU A 275 -11.54 9.29 -7.44
CA GLU A 275 -12.72 10.15 -7.29
C GLU A 275 -13.52 9.85 -6.00
N GLY A 276 -12.94 9.05 -5.09
CA GLY A 276 -13.53 8.73 -3.79
C GLY A 276 -13.89 9.95 -2.94
N PRO A 277 -14.74 9.77 -1.90
CA PRO A 277 -15.07 10.84 -0.98
C PRO A 277 -13.82 11.44 -0.32
N ARG A 278 -13.73 12.77 -0.32
CA ARG A 278 -12.62 13.53 0.27
C ARG A 278 -13.08 14.42 1.42
N HIS A 279 -12.14 14.76 2.28
CA HIS A 279 -12.35 15.75 3.33
C HIS A 279 -12.64 17.14 2.72
N PRO A 280 -13.40 18.00 3.42
CA PRO A 280 -13.60 19.37 2.99
C PRO A 280 -12.27 20.13 3.00
N LYS A 281 -12.18 21.19 2.19
CA LYS A 281 -10.99 22.05 2.16
C LYS A 281 -10.65 22.57 3.55
N GLU A 282 -9.38 22.45 3.92
CA GLU A 282 -8.89 22.96 5.19
C GLU A 282 -9.12 24.48 5.22
N THR A 283 -10.02 24.95 6.08
CA THR A 283 -10.25 26.38 6.24
C THR A 283 -9.07 26.91 7.03
N SER A 284 -8.18 27.67 6.38
CA SER A 284 -6.92 28.16 6.97
C SER A 284 -7.14 28.66 8.40
N ARG A 285 -6.46 28.03 9.37
CA ARG A 285 -6.32 28.52 10.75
C ARG A 285 -4.96 29.14 10.95
#